data_AF-A0A645JM22-F1
#
_entry.id   AF-A0A645JM22-F1
#
_cell.length_a   1.000
_cell.length_b   1.000
_cell.length_c   1.000
_cell.angle_alpha   90.00
_cell.angle_beta   90.00
_cell.angle_gamma   90.00
#
_symmetry.space_group_name_H-M   'P 1'
#
loop_
_entity.id
_entity.type
_entity.pdbx_description
1 polymer ?
#
loop_
_entity_poly.entity_id
_entity_poly.type
_entity_poly.pdbx_seq_one_letter_code
_entity_poly.pdbx_strand_id
1 'polypeptide(L)' 'MYEIALWEDSIVESGNDIMFAINIPQEAVTIPETIDAVRAATGMQKDRLEGVAKTNEYLGLGKWK' A
#
# COMPACT_ATOMS: atom_id res chain seq x y z
N MET A 1 6.01 8.57 4.05
CA MET A 1 4.93 8.09 3.17
C MET A 1 5.17 6.62 2.93
N TYR A 2 4.22 5.77 3.26
CA TYR A 2 4.30 4.33 2.99
C TYR A 2 3.52 3.97 1.72
N GLU A 3 2.55 4.81 1.38
CA GLU A 3 1.62 4.66 0.28
C GLU A 3 2.26 5.01 -1.06
N ILE A 4 1.75 4.38 -2.12
CA ILE A 4 2.01 4.79 -3.50
C ILE A 4 1.07 5.94 -3.82
N ALA A 5 1.62 7.09 -4.21
CA ALA A 5 0.79 8.22 -4.63
C ALA A 5 0.47 8.11 -6.13
N LEU A 6 -0.75 8.50 -6.49
CA LEU A 6 -1.26 8.54 -7.87
C LEU A 6 -1.65 9.98 -8.17
N TRP A 7 -1.23 10.51 -9.33
CA TRP A 7 -1.76 11.79 -9.82
C TRP A 7 -3.06 11.53 -10.59
N GLU A 8 -4.19 12.01 -10.07
CA GLU A 8 -5.51 11.80 -10.69
C GLU A 8 -5.54 12.30 -12.15
N ASP A 9 -4.98 13.48 -12.40
CA ASP A 9 -4.89 14.08 -13.74
C ASP A 9 -3.99 13.30 -14.71
N SER A 10 -3.20 12.33 -14.22
CA SER A 10 -2.34 11.50 -15.06
C SER A 10 -3.07 10.28 -15.65
N ILE A 11 -4.29 9.99 -15.19
CA ILE A 11 -5.07 8.83 -15.64
C ILE A 11 -5.67 9.15 -17.01
N VAL A 12 -5.23 8.44 -18.04
CA VAL A 12 -5.73 8.60 -19.42
C VAL A 12 -6.01 7.25 -20.07
N GLU A 13 -7.01 7.21 -20.94
CA GLU A 13 -7.33 6.04 -21.77
C GLU A 13 -6.68 6.19 -23.15
N SER A 14 -6.04 5.13 -23.63
CA SER A 14 -5.40 5.06 -24.96
C SER A 14 -5.79 3.76 -25.66
N GLY A 15 -6.78 3.82 -26.55
CA GLY A 15 -7.29 2.63 -27.24
C GLY A 15 -7.97 1.67 -26.26
N ASN A 16 -7.32 0.55 -25.94
CA ASN A 16 -7.78 -0.44 -24.96
C ASN A 16 -6.91 -0.45 -23.67
N ASP A 17 -6.02 0.55 -23.52
CA ASP A 17 -5.08 0.65 -22.41
C ASP A 17 -5.40 1.85 -21.51
N ILE A 18 -4.99 1.76 -20.23
CA ILE A 18 -5.01 2.87 -19.26
C ILE A 18 -3.56 3.24 -18.93
N MET A 19 -3.19 4.51 -19.11
CA MET A 19 -1.90 5.05 -18.71
C MET A 19 -2.09 5.92 -17.47
N PHE A 20 -1.11 5.88 -16.56
CA PHE A 20 -1.12 6.67 -15.33
C PHE A 20 0.31 6.84 -14.79
N ALA A 21 0.52 7.81 -13.92
CA ALA A 21 1.79 8.05 -13.25
C ALA A 21 1.65 7.86 -11.73
N ILE A 22 2.61 7.14 -11.13
CA ILE A 22 2.69 6.91 -9.69
C ILE A 22 4.01 7.39 -9.11
N ASN A 23 3.99 7.80 -7.85
CA ASN A 23 5.19 7.99 -7.04
C ASN A 23 5.35 6.83 -6.07
N ILE A 24 6.56 6.26 -6.04
CA ILE A 24 6.92 5.17 -5.14
C ILE A 24 7.98 5.69 -4.16
N PRO A 25 7.68 5.81 -2.86
CA PRO A 25 8.67 6.14 -1.85
C PRO A 25 9.55 4.91 -1.59
N GLN A 26 10.63 4.75 -2.36
CA GLN A 26 11.46 3.54 -2.41
C GLN A 26 12.07 3.16 -1.06
N GLU A 27 12.27 4.14 -0.18
CA GLU A 27 12.84 3.94 1.16
C GLU A 27 11.85 3.32 2.15
N ALA A 28 10.53 3.36 1.86
CA ALA A 28 9.50 3.05 2.85
C ALA A 28 8.38 2.10 2.36
N VAL A 29 8.15 1.98 1.05
CA VAL A 29 6.99 1.25 0.50
C VAL A 29 6.91 -0.22 0.94
N THR A 30 8.05 -0.88 1.21
CA THR A 30 8.10 -2.29 1.63
C THR A 30 7.97 -2.51 3.14
N ILE A 31 8.01 -1.45 3.95
CA ILE A 31 7.91 -1.52 5.41
C ILE A 31 6.59 -2.16 5.86
N PRO A 32 5.39 -1.67 5.46
CA PRO A 32 4.13 -2.29 5.85
C PRO A 32 4.04 -3.76 5.42
N GLU A 33 4.48 -4.06 4.19
CA GLU A 33 4.45 -5.42 3.64
C GLU A 33 5.30 -6.41 4.44
N THR A 34 6.46 -5.97 4.92
CA THR A 34 7.36 -6.80 5.73
C THR A 34 6.72 -7.16 7.08
N ILE A 35 5.99 -6.22 7.70
CA ILE A 35 5.29 -6.46 8.97
C ILE A 35 4.18 -7.51 8.78
N ASP A 36 3.40 -7.40 7.72
CA ASP A 36 2.33 -8.36 7.43
C ASP A 36 2.88 -9.74 7.01
N ALA A 37 4.01 -9.76 6.29
CA ALA A 37 4.72 -11.01 5.99
C ALA A 37 5.15 -11.74 7.26
N VAL A 38 5.68 -11.04 8.26
CA VAL A 38 6.04 -11.65 9.55
C VAL A 38 4.81 -12.25 10.24
N ARG A 39 3.68 -11.55 10.27
CA ARG A 39 2.44 -12.07 10.87
C ARG A 39 1.92 -13.33 10.17
N ALA A 40 1.97 -13.33 8.84
CA ALA A 40 1.56 -14.46 8.03
C ALA A 40 2.49 -15.66 8.25
N ALA A 41 3.81 -15.44 8.20
CA ALA A 41 4.81 -16.50 8.35
C ALA A 41 4.81 -17.16 9.74
N THR A 42 4.43 -16.40 10.77
CA THR A 42 4.37 -16.88 12.16
C THR A 42 2.98 -17.34 12.59
N GLY A 43 1.96 -17.17 11.75
CA GLY A 43 0.57 -17.50 12.06
C GLY A 43 -0.05 -16.63 13.16
N MET A 44 0.49 -15.44 13.43
CA MET A 44 -0.01 -14.50 14.46
C MET A 44 -1.37 -13.90 14.08
N GLN A 45 -1.61 -13.71 12.79
CA GLN A 45 -2.93 -13.36 12.24
C GLN A 45 -3.29 -14.36 11.14
N LYS A 46 -4.49 -14.93 11.23
CA LYS A 46 -5.02 -15.87 10.24
C LYS A 46 -5.78 -15.18 9.11
N ASP A 47 -6.34 -14.00 9.40
CA ASP A 47 -7.02 -13.18 8.40
C ASP A 47 -6.10 -12.08 7.87
N ARG A 48 -6.00 -11.99 6.55
CA ARG A 48 -5.15 -11.02 5.85
C ARG A 48 -5.61 -9.59 6.09
N LEU A 49 -6.92 -9.34 6.02
CA LEU A 49 -7.46 -7.98 6.10
C LEU A 49 -7.33 -7.43 7.52
N GLU A 50 -7.49 -8.26 8.54
CA GLU A 50 -7.22 -7.90 9.94
C GLU A 50 -5.73 -7.54 10.15
N GLY A 51 -4.82 -8.30 9.56
CA GLY A 51 -3.37 -8.02 9.61
C GLY A 51 -3.03 -6.66 9.00
N VAL A 52 -3.45 -6.44 7.75
CA VAL A 52 -3.23 -5.18 7.03
C VAL A 52 -3.87 -4.00 7.76
N ALA A 53 -5.09 -4.15 8.27
CA ALA A 53 -5.77 -3.10 9.03
C ALA A 53 -4.95 -2.68 10.26
N LYS A 54 -4.37 -3.65 10.99
CA LYS A 54 -3.47 -3.37 12.13
C LYS A 54 -2.18 -2.68 11.69
N THR A 55 -1.54 -3.11 10.60
CA THR A 55 -0.37 -2.38 10.05
C THR A 55 -0.73 -0.93 9.76
N ASN A 56 -1.82 -0.70 9.04
CA ASN A 56 -2.26 0.62 8.64
C ASN A 56 -2.59 1.50 9.85
N GLU A 57 -3.23 0.95 10.87
CA GLU A 57 -3.51 1.64 12.12
C GLU A 57 -2.22 2.12 12.81
N TYR A 58 -1.26 1.20 13.01
CA TYR A 58 -0.02 1.48 13.75
C TYR A 58 0.96 2.38 13.00
N LEU A 59 1.04 2.26 11.68
CA LEU A 59 1.87 3.11 10.84
C LEU A 59 1.16 4.39 10.39
N GLY A 60 -0.13 4.54 10.70
CA GLY A 60 -0.93 5.71 10.35
C GLY A 60 -1.20 5.88 8.85
N LEU A 61 -1.28 4.77 8.10
CA LEU A 61 -1.58 4.81 6.66
C LEU A 61 -3.01 5.31 6.40
N GLY A 62 -3.20 6.01 5.29
CA GLY A 62 -4.51 6.51 4.84
C GLY A 62 -5.06 7.68 5.67
N LYS A 63 -4.25 8.27 6.56
CA LYS A 63 -4.62 9.45 7.37
C LYS A 63 -4.35 10.79 6.67
N TRP A 64 -3.65 10.76 5.53
CA TRP A 64 -3.39 11.94 4.72
C TRP A 64 -4.66 12.26 3.91
N LYS A 65 -5.31 13.38 4.23
CA LYS A 65 -6.37 14.01 3.43
C LYS A 65 -5.87 15.33 2.89
#